data_AF-A0AAN9Y798-F1
#
_entry.id   AF-A0AAN9Y798-F1
#
_cell.length_a   1.000
_cell.length_b   1.000
_cell.length_c   1.000
_cell.angle_alpha   90.00
_cell.angle_beta   90.00
_cell.angle_gamma   90.00
#
_symmetry.space_group_name_H-M   'P 1'
#
loop_
_entity.id
_entity.type
_entity.pdbx_description
1 polymer ?
#
loop_
_entity_poly.entity_id
_entity_poly.type
_entity_poly.pdbx_seq_one_letter_code
_entity_poly.pdbx_strand_id
1 'polypeptide(L)'
;MTTPAKLVTSNASTDLKKYEEMDVDQLLSQLSPEEIQILAKEVDPDDSLLPPSQRCSYDCVKEPTGPLNRKKLIEHINKQALETPDKPEHKPYVPGTVRGKKWVAPQNVNQKGDNEKIKIDIDDEYDVALNSASQEEIIDLAAILGFHSMMNQDQYHASLLNKGQPVGVGWDGITRATQPKAFPPEPPNNTNPDESIKRVKEDDHTLIDLNWNNIKNISDEKFEQLFAALPNNTHLETLSLSNTGLMDRLATKLAEAIEKNYSLKVVK
;
A
#
# COMPACT_ATOMS: atom_id res chain seq x y z
N MET A 1 5.71 -57.31 16.13
CA MET A 1 4.30 -57.48 16.55
C MET A 1 3.94 -56.25 17.36
N THR A 2 3.40 -55.22 16.71
CA THR A 2 3.10 -53.93 17.33
C THR A 2 1.63 -53.92 17.72
N THR A 3 1.36 -53.84 19.01
CA THR A 3 0.00 -53.80 19.56
C THR A 3 -0.65 -52.46 19.22
N PRO A 4 -1.88 -52.41 18.66
CA PRO A 4 -2.54 -51.14 18.40
C PRO A 4 -2.97 -50.47 19.72
N ALA A 5 -2.72 -49.17 19.83
CA ALA A 5 -3.17 -48.35 20.96
C ALA A 5 -4.71 -48.29 20.98
N LYS A 6 -5.29 -48.71 22.10
CA LYS A 6 -6.73 -48.61 22.37
C LYS A 6 -7.05 -47.15 22.69
N LEU A 7 -7.80 -46.46 21.82
CA LEU A 7 -8.45 -45.20 22.15
C LEU A 7 -9.47 -45.45 23.28
N VAL A 8 -9.19 -44.92 24.46
CA VAL A 8 -10.12 -44.93 25.60
C VAL A 8 -11.06 -43.75 25.45
N THR A 9 -12.12 -43.91 24.66
CA THR A 9 -13.19 -42.90 24.46
C THR A 9 -14.47 -43.30 25.19
N SER A 10 -14.38 -43.61 26.49
CA SER A 10 -15.58 -43.91 27.28
C SER A 10 -15.63 -43.36 28.72
N ASN A 11 -14.59 -42.66 29.20
CA ASN A 11 -14.57 -42.15 30.59
C ASN A 11 -14.39 -40.63 30.73
N ALA A 12 -14.00 -39.91 29.66
CA ALA A 12 -13.71 -38.48 29.73
C ALA A 12 -14.91 -37.64 30.20
N SER A 13 -16.14 -38.00 29.83
CA SER A 13 -17.36 -37.25 30.19
C SER A 13 -17.74 -37.33 31.67
N THR A 14 -17.29 -38.36 32.39
CA THR A 14 -17.58 -38.54 33.83
C THR A 14 -16.52 -37.86 34.70
N ASP A 15 -15.26 -37.87 34.24
CA ASP A 15 -14.17 -37.19 34.94
C ASP A 15 -14.27 -35.66 34.79
N LEU A 16 -14.81 -35.15 33.68
CA LEU A 16 -15.02 -33.71 33.45
C LEU A 16 -16.06 -33.08 34.39
N LYS A 17 -17.12 -33.81 34.76
CA LYS A 17 -18.17 -33.30 35.69
C LYS A 17 -17.63 -32.97 37.07
N LYS A 18 -16.58 -33.68 37.51
CA LYS A 18 -15.90 -33.40 38.77
C LYS A 18 -15.29 -32.00 38.79
N TYR A 19 -14.91 -31.46 37.64
CA TYR A 19 -14.35 -30.12 37.49
C TYR A 19 -15.41 -29.04 37.23
N GLU A 20 -16.63 -29.41 36.81
CA GLU A 20 -17.76 -28.46 36.69
C GLU A 20 -18.27 -27.97 38.06
N GLU A 21 -18.13 -28.78 39.11
CA GLU A 21 -18.57 -28.46 40.47
C GLU A 21 -17.48 -27.79 41.34
N MET A 22 -16.27 -27.60 40.80
CA MET A 22 -15.18 -26.97 41.53
C MET A 22 -15.28 -25.43 41.47
N ASP A 23 -15.13 -24.79 42.62
CA ASP A 23 -15.12 -23.33 42.71
C ASP A 23 -13.85 -22.77 42.05
N VAL A 24 -14.05 -21.98 40.99
CA VAL A 24 -12.98 -21.36 40.19
C VAL A 24 -12.16 -20.40 41.06
N ASP A 25 -12.80 -19.69 41.98
CA ASP A 25 -12.11 -18.72 42.85
C ASP A 25 -11.20 -19.43 43.86
N GLN A 26 -11.60 -20.62 44.33
CA GLN A 26 -10.78 -21.45 45.21
C GLN A 26 -9.53 -21.97 44.48
N LEU A 27 -9.66 -22.35 43.21
CA LEU A 27 -8.52 -22.78 42.39
C LEU A 27 -7.55 -21.63 42.11
N LEU A 28 -8.07 -20.45 41.76
CA LEU A 28 -7.26 -19.25 41.53
C LEU A 28 -6.50 -18.81 42.79
N SER A 29 -7.07 -19.02 43.98
CA SER A 29 -6.42 -18.69 45.26
C SER A 29 -5.24 -19.60 45.62
N GLN A 30 -5.18 -20.81 45.05
CA GLN A 30 -4.11 -21.78 45.29
C GLN A 30 -2.91 -21.59 44.36
N LEU A 31 -3.07 -20.83 43.28
CA LEU A 31 -2.01 -20.54 42.31
C LEU A 31 -1.10 -19.42 42.83
N SER A 32 0.20 -19.58 42.62
CA SER A 32 1.16 -18.50 42.87
C SER A 32 0.97 -17.37 41.85
N PRO A 33 1.36 -16.12 42.18
CA PRO A 33 1.24 -14.99 41.26
C PRO A 33 1.99 -15.20 39.94
N GLU A 34 3.06 -16.01 39.95
CA GLU A 34 3.84 -16.36 38.76
C GLU A 34 3.08 -17.34 37.86
N GLU A 35 2.41 -18.34 38.43
CA GLU A 35 1.59 -19.30 37.68
C GLU A 35 0.32 -18.64 37.10
N ILE A 36 -0.29 -17.72 37.83
CA ILE A 36 -1.41 -16.90 37.31
C ILE A 36 -0.96 -16.10 36.08
N GLN A 37 0.26 -15.55 36.11
CA GLN A 37 0.79 -14.78 34.99
C GLN A 37 1.10 -15.67 33.77
N ILE A 38 1.53 -16.92 33.98
CA ILE A 38 1.73 -17.90 32.90
C ILE A 38 0.39 -18.29 32.29
N LEU A 39 -0.62 -18.58 33.11
CA LEU A 39 -1.99 -18.90 32.66
C LEU A 39 -2.60 -17.76 31.84
N ALA A 40 -2.38 -16.50 32.25
CA ALA A 40 -2.84 -15.34 31.49
C ALA A 40 -2.15 -15.17 30.12
N LYS A 41 -0.99 -15.80 29.90
CA LYS A 41 -0.26 -15.78 28.62
C LYS A 41 -0.62 -16.92 27.68
N GLU A 42 -1.23 -17.99 28.19
CA GLU A 42 -1.66 -19.17 27.41
C GLU A 42 -3.11 -19.04 26.90
N VAL A 43 -3.54 -17.81 26.62
CA VAL A 43 -4.86 -17.56 26.04
C VAL A 43 -4.83 -17.77 24.53
N ASP A 44 -5.89 -18.36 24.00
CA ASP A 44 -6.05 -18.61 22.56
C ASP A 44 -5.97 -17.29 21.77
N PRO A 45 -5.02 -17.15 20.82
CA PRO A 45 -4.92 -15.94 19.98
C PRO A 45 -6.20 -15.65 19.18
N ASP A 46 -7.07 -16.65 18.99
CA ASP A 46 -8.33 -16.53 18.27
C ASP A 46 -9.55 -16.29 19.18
N ASP A 47 -9.37 -16.12 20.51
CA ASP A 47 -10.46 -15.85 21.45
C ASP A 47 -11.15 -14.50 21.15
N SER A 48 -12.38 -14.58 20.63
CA SER A 48 -13.17 -13.43 20.23
C SER A 48 -13.68 -12.57 21.40
N LEU A 49 -13.66 -13.09 22.64
CA LEU A 49 -14.13 -12.39 23.83
C LEU A 49 -13.08 -11.42 24.41
N LEU A 50 -11.83 -11.52 23.99
CA LEU A 50 -10.75 -10.63 24.43
C LEU A 50 -10.40 -9.59 23.37
N PRO A 51 -9.99 -8.37 23.76
CA PRO A 51 -9.51 -7.38 22.80
C PRO A 51 -8.21 -7.85 22.13
N PRO A 52 -7.96 -7.49 20.84
CA PRO A 52 -6.78 -7.96 20.10
C PRO A 52 -5.44 -7.71 20.80
N SER A 53 -5.32 -6.65 21.61
CA SER A 53 -4.11 -6.35 22.37
C SER A 53 -3.80 -7.35 23.48
N GLN A 54 -4.80 -8.09 23.97
CA GLN A 54 -4.66 -9.10 25.04
C GLN A 54 -4.58 -10.53 24.49
N ARG A 55 -4.73 -10.72 23.18
CA ARG A 55 -4.56 -12.01 22.49
C ARG A 55 -3.09 -12.30 22.14
N CYS A 56 -2.22 -11.29 22.25
CA CYS A 56 -0.79 -11.41 21.98
C CYS A 56 -0.01 -11.75 23.25
N SER A 57 0.78 -12.82 23.22
CA SER A 57 1.68 -13.22 24.31
C SER A 57 2.95 -12.36 24.43
N TYR A 58 3.15 -11.42 23.51
CA TYR A 58 4.32 -10.55 23.47
C TYR A 58 4.18 -9.35 24.40
N ASP A 59 4.94 -9.36 25.49
CA ASP A 59 5.13 -8.21 26.37
C ASP A 59 6.54 -7.62 26.17
N CYS A 60 6.62 -6.34 25.78
CA CYS A 60 7.89 -5.65 25.73
C CYS A 60 8.27 -5.14 27.13
N VAL A 61 9.21 -5.82 27.79
CA VAL A 61 9.77 -5.41 29.10
C VAL A 61 10.71 -4.20 28.97
N LYS A 62 11.00 -3.76 27.74
CA LYS A 62 11.90 -2.62 27.51
C LYS A 62 11.11 -1.33 27.67
N GLU A 63 11.62 -0.44 28.51
CA GLU A 63 11.14 0.93 28.61
C GLU A 63 11.13 1.60 27.22
N PRO A 64 10.17 2.50 26.95
CA PRO A 64 10.14 3.24 25.70
C PRO A 64 11.47 3.93 25.43
N THR A 65 12.21 3.44 24.44
CA THR A 65 13.35 4.16 23.88
C THR A 65 12.78 5.42 23.24
N GLY A 66 12.92 6.56 23.92
CA GLY A 66 12.39 7.86 23.51
C GLY A 66 12.88 8.34 22.13
N PRO A 67 12.79 9.64 21.82
CA PRO A 67 13.09 10.16 20.48
C PRO A 67 14.46 9.73 19.95
N LEU A 68 14.50 9.35 18.66
CA LEU A 68 15.70 8.84 17.99
C LEU A 68 16.86 9.84 18.07
N ASN A 69 17.89 9.50 18.84
CA ASN A 69 19.14 10.26 18.90
C ASN A 69 20.15 9.75 17.87
N ARG A 70 20.09 10.30 16.64
CA ARG A 70 20.93 9.91 15.50
C ARG A 70 22.44 9.92 15.81
N LYS A 71 22.92 10.87 16.61
CA LYS A 71 24.35 10.96 17.01
C LYS A 71 24.79 9.74 17.84
N LYS A 72 24.00 9.36 18.84
CA LYS A 72 24.28 8.19 19.70
C LYS A 72 24.25 6.89 18.90
N LEU A 73 23.34 6.77 17.93
CA LEU A 73 23.27 5.61 17.06
C LEU A 73 24.54 5.47 16.21
N ILE A 74 25.00 6.56 15.58
CA ILE A 74 26.23 6.56 14.77
C ILE A 74 27.45 6.20 15.63
N GLU A 75 27.55 6.78 16.83
CA GLU A 75 28.64 6.47 17.76
C GLU A 75 28.64 5.00 18.20
N HIS A 76 27.46 4.45 18.49
CA HIS A 76 27.30 3.04 18.83
C HIS A 76 27.72 2.11 17.68
N ILE A 77 27.28 2.41 16.45
CA ILE A 77 27.64 1.63 15.25
C ILE A 77 29.15 1.70 15.01
N ASN A 78 29.76 2.88 15.10
CA ASN A 78 31.21 3.04 14.92
C ASN A 78 32.01 2.29 15.99
N LYS A 79 31.55 2.35 17.24
CA LYS A 79 32.15 1.60 18.35
C LYS A 79 32.05 0.10 18.11
N GLN A 80 30.88 -0.39 17.72
CA GLN A 80 30.67 -1.81 17.42
C GLN A 80 31.52 -2.28 16.24
N ALA A 81 31.67 -1.45 15.20
CA ALA A 81 32.52 -1.74 14.06
C ALA A 81 34.01 -1.82 14.42
N LEU A 82 34.48 -0.94 15.32
CA LEU A 82 35.87 -0.96 15.81
C LEU A 82 36.15 -2.13 16.76
N GLU A 83 35.16 -2.51 17.59
CA GLU A 83 35.29 -3.59 18.57
C GLU A 83 35.12 -4.98 17.97
N THR A 84 34.43 -5.11 16.83
CA THR A 84 34.24 -6.39 16.16
C THR A 84 35.55 -6.80 15.49
N PRO A 85 36.22 -7.89 15.94
CA PRO A 85 37.47 -8.31 15.32
C PRO A 85 37.23 -8.85 13.91
N ASP A 86 38.16 -8.56 13.01
CA ASP A 86 38.14 -9.10 11.66
C ASP A 86 38.20 -10.63 11.71
N LYS A 87 37.26 -11.29 11.02
CA LYS A 87 37.28 -12.74 10.90
C LYS A 87 38.51 -13.15 10.09
N PRO A 88 39.35 -14.07 10.59
CA PRO A 88 40.52 -14.51 9.84
C PRO A 88 40.07 -15.19 8.53
N GLU A 89 40.59 -14.70 7.40
CA GLU A 89 40.35 -15.33 6.11
C GLU A 89 40.89 -16.76 6.13
N HIS A 90 40.02 -17.74 5.88
CA HIS A 90 40.43 -19.15 5.81
C HIS A 90 41.51 -19.40 4.73
N LYS A 91 41.60 -18.51 3.73
CA LYS A 91 42.60 -18.52 2.66
C LYS A 91 43.02 -17.08 2.32
N PRO A 92 44.13 -16.57 2.90
CA PRO A 92 44.59 -15.20 2.67
C PRO A 92 44.75 -14.90 1.18
N TYR A 93 44.28 -13.73 0.76
CA TYR A 93 44.51 -13.23 -0.59
C TYR A 93 46.02 -13.10 -0.88
N VAL A 94 46.46 -13.68 -2.00
CA VAL A 94 47.83 -13.54 -2.50
C VAL A 94 47.75 -12.78 -3.82
N PRO A 95 48.36 -11.57 -3.93
CA PRO A 95 48.36 -10.79 -5.15
C PRO A 95 48.81 -11.63 -6.36
N GLY A 96 48.03 -11.63 -7.43
CA GLY A 96 48.34 -12.37 -8.67
C GLY A 96 47.92 -13.84 -8.68
N THR A 97 47.37 -14.39 -7.59
CA THR A 97 46.88 -15.77 -7.56
C THR A 97 45.37 -15.82 -7.83
N VAL A 98 44.97 -16.22 -9.04
CA VAL A 98 43.55 -16.50 -9.35
C VAL A 98 43.17 -17.85 -8.74
N ARG A 99 42.46 -17.83 -7.60
CA ARG A 99 41.92 -19.03 -6.95
C ARG A 99 40.50 -19.29 -7.45
N GLY A 100 40.35 -20.32 -8.28
CA GLY A 100 39.07 -20.72 -8.87
C GLY A 100 39.22 -21.10 -10.34
N LYS A 101 38.21 -21.74 -10.92
CA LYS A 101 38.18 -21.96 -12.38
C LYS A 101 37.99 -20.59 -13.04
N LYS A 102 38.87 -20.19 -13.95
CA LYS A 102 38.64 -19.03 -14.81
C LYS A 102 37.32 -19.26 -15.53
N TRP A 103 36.36 -18.37 -15.31
CA TRP A 103 35.07 -18.47 -15.98
C TRP A 103 35.30 -18.53 -17.49
N VAL A 104 34.90 -19.65 -18.10
CA VAL A 104 34.84 -19.80 -19.55
C VAL A 104 33.37 -19.62 -19.88
N ALA A 105 33.05 -18.59 -20.68
CA ALA A 105 31.69 -18.40 -21.16
C ALA A 105 31.23 -19.71 -21.82
N PRO A 106 30.08 -20.29 -21.41
CA PRO A 106 29.55 -21.46 -22.08
C PRO A 106 29.45 -21.12 -23.56
N GLN A 107 30.03 -21.97 -24.42
CA GLN A 107 29.73 -21.89 -25.84
C GLN A 107 28.22 -22.00 -25.95
N ASN A 108 27.60 -21.05 -26.65
CA ASN A 108 26.23 -21.23 -27.13
C ASN A 108 26.26 -22.44 -28.05
N VAL A 109 26.11 -23.62 -27.46
CA VAL A 109 25.50 -24.73 -28.16
C VAL A 109 24.16 -24.17 -28.56
N ASN A 110 24.05 -23.79 -29.83
CA ASN A 110 22.81 -23.88 -30.55
C ASN A 110 22.39 -25.34 -30.44
N GLN A 111 21.89 -25.73 -29.26
CA GLN A 111 20.78 -26.64 -29.20
C GLN A 111 19.74 -25.92 -30.03
N LYS A 112 19.71 -26.26 -31.33
CA LYS A 112 18.45 -26.47 -32.00
C LYS A 112 17.74 -27.49 -31.11
N GLY A 113 17.19 -27.02 -29.98
CA GLY A 113 16.10 -27.71 -29.34
C GLY A 113 15.14 -27.91 -30.48
N ASP A 114 14.76 -29.16 -30.69
CA ASP A 114 13.80 -29.49 -31.71
C ASP A 114 12.69 -28.46 -31.60
N ASN A 115 12.63 -27.62 -32.63
CA ASN A 115 11.50 -26.78 -32.85
C ASN A 115 10.38 -27.80 -33.09
N GLU A 116 9.77 -28.30 -32.03
CA GLU A 116 8.35 -28.65 -32.04
C GLU A 116 7.63 -27.33 -32.34
N LYS A 117 7.80 -26.87 -33.58
CA LYS A 117 6.80 -26.13 -34.29
C LYS A 117 5.60 -27.02 -34.15
N ILE A 118 4.71 -26.65 -33.22
CA ILE A 118 3.33 -27.07 -33.27
C ILE A 118 2.93 -26.76 -34.71
N LYS A 119 2.87 -27.79 -35.55
CA LYS A 119 2.36 -27.65 -36.92
C LYS A 119 0.88 -27.41 -36.73
N ILE A 120 0.52 -26.15 -36.60
CA ILE A 120 -0.86 -25.73 -36.71
C ILE A 120 -1.15 -25.94 -38.20
N ASP A 121 -2.07 -26.85 -38.51
CA ASP A 121 -2.51 -27.12 -39.87
C ASP A 121 -3.38 -25.94 -40.31
N ILE A 122 -2.71 -24.87 -40.73
CA ILE A 122 -3.30 -23.63 -41.21
C ILE A 122 -3.29 -23.72 -42.74
N ASP A 123 -4.36 -23.24 -43.38
CA ASP A 123 -4.44 -23.18 -44.84
C ASP A 123 -3.26 -22.37 -45.41
N ASP A 124 -2.72 -22.82 -46.55
CA ASP A 124 -1.47 -22.30 -47.14
C ASP A 124 -1.54 -20.78 -47.39
N GLU A 125 -2.74 -20.23 -47.63
CA GLU A 125 -2.98 -18.81 -47.81
C GLU A 125 -2.73 -17.97 -46.54
N TYR A 126 -3.19 -18.44 -45.37
CA TYR A 126 -3.00 -17.73 -44.10
C TYR A 126 -1.56 -17.84 -43.59
N ASP A 127 -0.90 -18.97 -43.84
CA ASP A 127 0.52 -19.14 -43.51
C ASP A 127 1.40 -18.15 -44.30
N VAL A 128 1.09 -17.94 -45.58
CA VAL A 128 1.78 -16.92 -46.38
C VAL A 128 1.47 -15.52 -45.85
N ALA A 129 0.21 -15.23 -45.51
CA ALA A 129 -0.19 -13.93 -44.96
C ALA A 129 0.55 -13.61 -43.65
N LEU A 130 0.60 -14.54 -42.69
CA LEU A 130 1.27 -14.35 -41.40
C LEU A 130 2.79 -14.19 -41.53
N ASN A 131 3.42 -14.92 -42.44
CA ASN A 131 4.87 -14.80 -42.68
C ASN A 131 5.25 -13.55 -43.46
N SER A 132 4.32 -12.99 -44.26
CA SER A 132 4.55 -11.77 -45.05
C SER A 132 4.16 -10.48 -44.33
N ALA A 133 3.32 -10.57 -43.28
CA ALA A 133 2.87 -9.43 -42.50
C ALA A 133 4.01 -8.80 -41.69
N SER A 134 3.98 -7.47 -41.58
CA SER A 134 4.88 -6.74 -40.71
C SER A 134 4.53 -6.94 -39.23
N GLN A 135 5.51 -6.73 -38.35
CA GLN A 135 5.29 -6.87 -36.91
C GLN A 135 4.19 -5.93 -36.38
N GLU A 136 4.04 -4.74 -36.97
CA GLU A 136 3.01 -3.76 -36.59
C GLU A 136 1.61 -4.28 -36.92
N GLU A 137 1.43 -4.84 -38.11
CA GLU A 137 0.15 -5.44 -38.54
C GLU A 137 -0.23 -6.65 -37.68
N ILE A 138 0.75 -7.48 -37.28
CA ILE A 138 0.52 -8.60 -36.38
C ILE A 138 0.09 -8.12 -34.99
N ILE A 139 0.68 -7.03 -34.48
CA ILE A 139 0.29 -6.45 -33.19
C ILE A 139 -1.13 -5.88 -33.28
N ASP A 140 -1.48 -5.20 -34.37
CA ASP A 140 -2.84 -4.67 -34.53
C ASP A 140 -3.88 -5.78 -34.67
N LEU A 141 -3.58 -6.85 -35.40
CA LEU A 141 -4.42 -8.04 -35.47
C LEU A 141 -4.63 -8.66 -34.09
N ALA A 142 -3.57 -8.81 -33.30
CA ALA A 142 -3.68 -9.40 -31.98
C ALA A 142 -4.39 -8.47 -30.98
N ALA A 143 -4.36 -7.14 -31.16
CA ALA A 143 -5.19 -6.21 -30.40
C ALA A 143 -6.69 -6.36 -30.75
N ILE A 144 -7.04 -6.48 -32.03
CA ILE A 144 -8.41 -6.73 -32.50
C ILE A 144 -8.93 -8.07 -32.00
N LEU A 145 -8.09 -9.10 -32.02
CA LEU A 145 -8.41 -10.46 -31.53
C LEU A 145 -8.45 -10.55 -29.99
N GLY A 146 -8.02 -9.51 -29.27
CA GLY A 146 -8.04 -9.47 -27.81
C GLY A 146 -6.89 -10.17 -27.11
N PHE A 147 -5.77 -10.44 -27.80
CA PHE A 147 -4.54 -11.04 -27.24
C PHE A 147 -3.70 -10.03 -26.44
N HIS A 148 -4.32 -9.40 -25.42
CA HIS A 148 -3.66 -8.38 -24.59
C HIS A 148 -2.51 -8.96 -23.74
N SER A 149 -2.51 -10.27 -23.43
CA SER A 149 -1.48 -10.92 -22.61
C SER A 149 -0.10 -10.99 -23.28
N MET A 150 -0.02 -10.78 -24.59
CA MET A 150 1.22 -10.86 -25.36
C MET A 150 1.80 -9.48 -25.71
N MET A 151 1.22 -8.41 -25.17
CA MET A 151 1.56 -7.02 -25.50
C MET A 151 1.76 -6.19 -24.24
N ASN A 152 2.58 -5.15 -24.35
CA ASN A 152 2.68 -4.14 -23.30
C ASN A 152 1.47 -3.18 -23.36
N GLN A 153 1.12 -2.57 -22.23
CA GLN A 153 -0.02 -1.66 -22.10
C GLN A 153 0.04 -0.52 -23.13
N ASP A 154 1.24 0.00 -23.40
CA ASP A 154 1.47 1.08 -24.35
C ASP A 154 1.24 0.64 -25.81
N GLN A 155 1.63 -0.59 -26.17
CA GLN A 155 1.42 -1.14 -27.52
C GLN A 155 -0.06 -1.43 -27.78
N TYR A 156 -0.74 -1.99 -26.78
CA TYR A 156 -2.18 -2.26 -26.85
C TYR A 156 -2.99 -0.97 -26.98
N HIS A 157 -2.66 0.05 -26.18
CA HIS A 157 -3.31 1.35 -26.27
C HIS A 157 -2.97 2.12 -27.56
N ALA A 158 -1.75 2.01 -28.07
CA ALA A 158 -1.36 2.61 -29.34
C ALA A 158 -2.14 2.01 -30.52
N SER A 159 -2.35 0.69 -30.50
CA SER A 159 -3.15 -0.03 -31.50
C SER A 159 -4.62 0.39 -31.46
N LEU A 160 -5.25 0.42 -30.27
CA LEU A 160 -6.62 0.90 -30.09
C LEU A 160 -6.84 2.33 -30.60
N LEU A 161 -5.84 3.19 -30.46
CA LEU A 161 -5.92 4.60 -30.85
C LEU A 161 -5.44 4.88 -32.29
N ASN A 162 -5.06 3.86 -33.06
CA ASN A 162 -4.47 4.00 -34.41
C ASN A 162 -3.29 5.01 -34.44
N LYS A 163 -2.46 5.04 -33.39
CA LYS A 163 -1.35 5.99 -33.26
C LYS A 163 -0.02 5.49 -33.82
N GLY A 164 -0.01 4.28 -34.39
CA GLY A 164 1.20 3.58 -34.83
C GLY A 164 1.97 2.99 -33.65
N GLN A 165 2.72 1.90 -33.90
CA GLN A 165 3.48 1.25 -32.83
C GLN A 165 4.74 2.05 -32.48
N PRO A 166 5.07 2.20 -31.17
CA PRO A 166 6.27 2.92 -30.78
C PRO A 166 7.56 2.18 -31.21
N VAL A 167 8.53 2.93 -31.73
CA VAL A 167 9.80 2.37 -32.22
C VAL A 167 10.63 1.78 -31.07
N GLY A 168 11.03 0.52 -31.19
CA GLY A 168 11.88 -0.16 -30.19
C GLY A 168 11.14 -0.90 -29.08
N VAL A 169 9.81 -0.91 -29.11
CA VAL A 169 8.95 -1.80 -28.32
C VAL A 169 8.31 -2.78 -29.29
N GLY A 170 9.02 -3.85 -29.60
CA GLY A 170 8.53 -4.99 -30.36
C GLY A 170 8.33 -6.23 -29.50
N TRP A 171 8.04 -7.38 -30.12
CA TRP A 171 8.02 -8.68 -29.44
C TRP A 171 9.37 -9.05 -28.81
N ASP A 172 10.47 -8.55 -29.39
CA ASP A 172 11.84 -8.66 -28.87
C ASP A 172 12.25 -7.44 -28.00
N GLY A 173 11.30 -6.55 -27.70
CA GLY A 173 11.52 -5.35 -26.90
C GLY A 173 11.63 -5.68 -25.41
N ILE A 174 12.61 -5.08 -24.73
CA ILE A 174 12.74 -5.22 -23.27
C ILE A 174 11.55 -4.51 -22.60
N THR A 175 10.69 -5.27 -21.91
CA THR A 175 9.63 -4.71 -21.07
C THR A 175 10.24 -3.84 -19.97
N ARG A 176 9.91 -2.54 -19.97
CA ARG A 176 10.33 -1.60 -18.93
C ARG A 176 9.17 -1.34 -17.98
N ALA A 177 9.49 -1.06 -16.72
CA ALA A 177 8.50 -0.58 -15.76
C ALA A 177 7.94 0.78 -16.22
N THR A 178 6.64 0.98 -16.06
CA THR A 178 5.96 2.26 -16.34
C THR A 178 6.59 3.36 -15.51
N GLN A 179 7.13 4.39 -16.16
CA GLN A 179 7.62 5.57 -15.46
C GLN A 179 6.43 6.41 -14.97
N PRO A 180 6.37 6.77 -13.66
CA PRO A 180 5.34 7.66 -13.17
C PRO A 180 5.35 8.98 -13.93
N LYS A 181 4.19 9.40 -14.42
CA LYS A 181 4.07 10.69 -15.09
C LYS A 181 4.26 11.80 -14.06
N ALA A 182 5.39 12.50 -14.12
CA ALA A 182 5.60 13.70 -13.32
C ALA A 182 4.71 14.81 -13.88
N PHE A 183 3.71 15.22 -13.11
CA PHE A 183 2.90 16.39 -13.44
C PHE A 183 3.61 17.65 -12.95
N PRO A 184 3.62 18.75 -13.73
CA PRO A 184 4.10 20.03 -13.22
C PRO A 184 3.25 20.44 -12.01
N PRO A 185 3.83 21.14 -11.02
CA PRO A 185 3.05 21.67 -9.91
C PRO A 185 1.98 22.61 -10.45
N GLU A 186 0.74 22.41 -10.02
CA GLU A 186 -0.36 23.31 -10.39
C GLU A 186 -0.07 24.74 -9.92
N PRO A 187 -0.52 25.76 -10.67
CA PRO A 187 -0.37 27.14 -10.24
C PRO A 187 -1.09 27.37 -8.89
N PRO A 188 -0.58 28.28 -8.04
CA PRO A 188 -1.22 28.58 -6.77
C PRO A 188 -2.63 29.17 -6.98
N ASN A 189 -3.55 28.85 -6.06
CA ASN A 189 -4.88 29.44 -6.03
C ASN A 189 -4.78 30.91 -5.60
N ASN A 190 -5.17 31.83 -6.49
CA ASN A 190 -5.09 33.27 -6.29
C ASN A 190 -6.40 33.89 -5.74
N THR A 191 -7.36 33.08 -5.32
CA THR A 191 -8.62 33.56 -4.74
C THR A 191 -8.35 34.33 -3.44
N ASN A 192 -8.92 35.53 -3.29
CA ASN A 192 -8.74 36.35 -2.11
C ASN A 192 -9.76 35.99 -1.01
N PRO A 193 -9.33 35.50 0.18
CA PRO A 193 -10.24 35.16 1.27
C PRO A 193 -11.07 36.35 1.77
N ASP A 194 -10.50 37.54 1.84
CA ASP A 194 -11.19 38.74 2.32
C ASP A 194 -12.35 39.16 1.42
N GLU A 195 -12.08 39.17 0.11
CA GLU A 195 -13.07 39.53 -0.90
C GLU A 195 -14.18 38.48 -1.00
N SER A 196 -13.80 37.21 -0.98
CA SER A 196 -14.78 36.11 -1.03
C SER A 196 -15.69 36.10 0.20
N ILE A 197 -15.18 36.30 1.41
CA ILE A 197 -16.02 36.45 2.63
C ILE A 197 -17.00 37.61 2.46
N LYS A 198 -16.53 38.76 1.95
CA LYS A 198 -17.39 39.92 1.74
C LYS A 198 -18.52 39.60 0.76
N ARG A 199 -18.23 38.96 -0.36
CA ARG A 199 -19.22 38.56 -1.37
C ARG A 199 -20.23 37.55 -0.83
N VAL A 200 -19.78 36.58 -0.02
CA VAL A 200 -20.69 35.64 0.67
C VAL A 200 -21.61 36.38 1.64
N LYS A 201 -21.08 37.35 2.39
CA LYS A 201 -21.84 38.16 3.35
C LYS A 201 -22.85 39.11 2.67
N GLU A 202 -22.52 39.60 1.48
CA GLU A 202 -23.39 40.46 0.66
C GLU A 202 -24.42 39.67 -0.18
N ASP A 203 -24.43 38.33 -0.06
CA ASP A 203 -25.27 37.41 -0.84
C ASP A 203 -25.19 37.65 -2.35
N ASP A 204 -23.95 37.71 -2.87
CA ASP A 204 -23.70 37.93 -4.29
C ASP A 204 -24.18 36.75 -5.16
N HIS A 205 -25.24 36.98 -5.94
CA HIS A 205 -25.81 36.03 -6.90
C HIS A 205 -24.84 35.47 -7.94
N THR A 206 -23.70 36.13 -8.19
CA THR A 206 -22.68 35.66 -9.13
C THR A 206 -21.72 34.64 -8.51
N LEU A 207 -21.69 34.52 -7.17
CA LEU A 207 -20.78 33.64 -6.45
C LEU A 207 -21.46 32.29 -6.15
N ILE A 208 -21.42 31.41 -7.14
CA ILE A 208 -22.03 30.06 -7.07
C ILE A 208 -21.03 29.02 -6.54
N ASP A 209 -19.75 29.17 -6.91
CA ASP A 209 -18.65 28.27 -6.53
C ASP A 209 -17.55 29.06 -5.82
N LEU A 210 -17.25 28.69 -4.58
CA LEU A 210 -16.18 29.25 -3.77
C LEU A 210 -15.10 28.21 -3.52
N ASN A 211 -13.91 28.46 -4.06
CA ASN A 211 -12.78 27.55 -3.97
C ASN A 211 -11.61 28.17 -3.22
N TRP A 212 -11.37 27.68 -1.99
CA TRP A 212 -10.20 28.00 -1.17
C TRP A 212 -9.14 26.89 -1.16
N ASN A 213 -9.25 25.89 -2.05
CA ASN A 213 -8.32 24.77 -2.06
C ASN A 213 -6.88 25.26 -2.20
N ASN A 214 -5.98 24.64 -1.44
CA ASN A 214 -4.53 24.88 -1.45
C ASN A 214 -4.09 26.33 -1.13
N ILE A 215 -4.99 27.19 -0.65
CA ILE A 215 -4.61 28.51 -0.14
C ILE A 215 -3.92 28.31 1.22
N LYS A 216 -2.65 28.71 1.29
CA LYS A 216 -1.85 28.59 2.51
C LYS A 216 -2.09 29.78 3.43
N ASN A 217 -2.03 29.54 4.74
CA ASN A 217 -2.05 30.57 5.78
C ASN A 217 -3.35 31.38 5.88
N ILE A 218 -4.51 30.75 5.64
CA ILE A 218 -5.79 31.36 6.01
C ILE A 218 -5.87 31.40 7.55
N SER A 219 -6.14 32.57 8.12
CA SER A 219 -6.29 32.68 9.58
C SER A 219 -7.62 32.10 10.06
N ASP A 220 -7.63 31.57 11.29
CA ASP A 220 -8.84 31.07 11.94
C ASP A 220 -9.99 32.08 11.91
N GLU A 221 -9.69 33.38 12.08
CA GLU A 221 -10.68 34.46 12.02
C GLU A 221 -11.40 34.52 10.66
N LYS A 222 -10.71 34.22 9.55
CA LYS A 222 -11.30 34.23 8.21
C LYS A 222 -12.27 33.07 8.01
N PHE A 223 -11.93 31.89 8.53
CA PHE A 223 -12.86 30.77 8.56
C PHE A 223 -14.09 31.08 9.39
N GLU A 224 -13.92 31.66 10.57
CA GLU A 224 -15.04 32.03 11.43
C GLU A 224 -15.95 33.07 10.77
N GLN A 225 -15.38 34.06 10.09
CA GLN A 225 -16.14 35.06 9.33
C GLN A 225 -16.90 34.42 8.15
N LEU A 226 -16.27 33.50 7.42
CA LEU A 226 -16.92 32.78 6.33
C LEU A 226 -18.10 31.96 6.86
N PHE A 227 -17.88 31.13 7.88
CA PHE A 227 -18.91 30.24 8.42
C PHE A 227 -20.04 30.99 9.11
N ALA A 228 -19.77 32.16 9.70
CA ALA A 228 -20.83 33.03 10.21
C ALA A 228 -21.68 33.67 9.10
N ALA A 229 -21.15 33.81 7.88
CA ALA A 229 -21.86 34.37 6.74
C ALA A 229 -22.70 33.31 5.99
N LEU A 230 -22.28 32.04 5.98
CA LEU A 230 -22.96 30.96 5.27
C LEU A 230 -24.46 30.83 5.60
N PRO A 231 -24.93 30.90 6.87
CA PRO A 231 -26.36 30.73 7.19
C PRO A 231 -27.29 31.73 6.49
N ASN A 232 -26.79 32.92 6.14
CA ASN A 232 -27.59 33.97 5.50
C ASN A 232 -27.45 33.97 3.96
N ASN A 233 -26.51 33.19 3.42
CA ASN A 233 -26.23 33.16 1.99
C ASN A 233 -27.18 32.19 1.27
N THR A 234 -27.78 32.62 0.16
CA THR A 234 -28.79 31.86 -0.58
C THR A 234 -28.33 31.41 -1.96
N HIS A 235 -27.15 31.86 -2.42
CA HIS A 235 -26.66 31.64 -3.78
C HIS A 235 -25.46 30.69 -3.91
N LEU A 236 -24.65 30.55 -2.86
CA LEU A 236 -23.46 29.70 -2.88
C LEU A 236 -23.86 28.24 -2.84
N GLU A 237 -23.49 27.48 -3.88
CA GLU A 237 -23.83 26.07 -4.01
C GLU A 237 -22.65 25.14 -3.70
N THR A 238 -21.43 25.58 -4.01
CA THR A 238 -20.20 24.76 -3.85
C THR A 238 -19.17 25.49 -3.01
N LEU A 239 -18.69 24.82 -1.96
CA LEU A 239 -17.63 25.31 -1.08
C LEU A 239 -16.49 24.28 -1.06
N SER A 240 -15.29 24.68 -1.48
CA SER A 240 -14.10 23.81 -1.47
C SER A 240 -13.02 24.39 -0.55
N LEU A 241 -12.61 23.62 0.47
CA LEU A 241 -11.68 23.99 1.53
C LEU A 241 -10.53 22.96 1.67
N SER A 242 -10.25 22.17 0.64
CA SER A 242 -9.28 21.08 0.70
C SER A 242 -7.85 21.60 0.88
N ASN A 243 -7.06 20.94 1.75
CA ASN A 243 -5.67 21.30 2.03
C ASN A 243 -5.48 22.77 2.52
N THR A 244 -6.40 23.27 3.33
CA THR A 244 -6.33 24.63 3.92
C THR A 244 -5.91 24.67 5.38
N GLY A 245 -5.67 23.51 6.02
CA GLY A 245 -5.34 23.44 7.44
C GLY A 245 -6.53 23.62 8.39
N LEU A 246 -7.76 23.42 7.91
CA LEU A 246 -8.98 23.44 8.72
C LEU A 246 -8.89 22.43 9.88
N MET A 247 -8.90 22.93 11.12
CA MET A 247 -8.85 22.12 12.35
C MET A 247 -10.26 21.76 12.85
N ASP A 248 -10.37 20.71 13.67
CA ASP A 248 -11.64 20.20 14.23
C ASP A 248 -12.51 21.30 14.87
N ARG A 249 -11.89 22.25 15.60
CA ARG A 249 -12.58 23.39 16.21
C ARG A 249 -13.35 24.25 15.20
N LEU A 250 -12.76 24.47 14.02
CA LEU A 250 -13.38 25.23 12.94
C LEU A 250 -14.35 24.37 12.14
N ALA A 251 -14.09 23.07 12.01
CA ALA A 251 -14.99 22.12 11.38
C ALA A 251 -16.35 22.02 12.11
N THR A 252 -16.37 22.08 13.45
CA THR A 252 -17.62 22.15 14.21
C THR A 252 -18.45 23.39 13.85
N LYS A 253 -17.80 24.55 13.70
CA LYS A 253 -18.47 25.79 13.28
C LYS A 253 -19.00 25.71 11.85
N LEU A 254 -18.27 25.04 10.95
CA LEU A 254 -18.74 24.76 9.60
C LEU A 254 -19.98 23.85 9.63
N ALA A 255 -20.00 22.81 10.47
CA ALA A 255 -21.15 21.93 10.62
C ALA A 255 -22.40 22.68 11.09
N GLU A 256 -22.27 23.54 12.11
CA GLU A 256 -23.37 24.41 12.59
C GLU A 256 -23.86 25.39 11.51
N ALA A 257 -22.96 25.86 10.65
CA ALA A 257 -23.29 26.76 9.55
C ALA A 257 -24.04 26.03 8.42
N ILE A 258 -23.62 24.81 8.08
CA ILE A 258 -24.27 23.96 7.07
C ILE A 258 -25.67 23.55 7.53
N GLU A 259 -25.88 23.27 8.82
CA GLU A 259 -27.21 22.91 9.35
C GLU A 259 -28.27 24.00 9.10
N LYS A 260 -27.85 25.26 9.04
CA LYS A 260 -28.72 26.42 8.83
C LYS A 260 -28.79 26.88 7.39
N ASN A 261 -27.86 26.45 6.54
CA ASN A 261 -27.78 26.85 5.14
C ASN A 261 -28.54 25.84 4.26
N TYR A 262 -29.33 26.36 3.32
CA TYR A 262 -30.16 25.54 2.42
C TYR A 262 -29.71 25.59 0.95
N SER A 263 -28.70 26.41 0.61
CA SER A 263 -28.21 26.64 -0.75
C SER A 263 -27.01 25.78 -1.10
N LEU A 264 -26.15 25.49 -0.12
CA LEU A 264 -24.97 24.65 -0.27
C LEU A 264 -25.36 23.21 -0.60
N LYS A 265 -24.88 22.72 -1.74
CA LYS A 265 -25.09 21.35 -2.22
C LYS A 265 -23.83 20.51 -2.04
N VAL A 266 -22.65 21.13 -2.13
CA VAL A 266 -21.37 20.42 -2.17
C VAL A 266 -20.35 21.12 -1.27
N VAL A 267 -19.79 20.37 -0.32
CA VAL A 267 -18.69 20.81 0.55
C VAL A 267 -17.52 19.84 0.40
N LYS A 268 -16.32 20.35 0.08
CA LYS A 268 -15.10 19.58 -0.21
C LYS A 268 -13.89 20.08 0.59
#